data_AF-A0A1D8JK69-F1
#
_entry.id   AF-A0A1D8JK69-F1
#
_cell.length_a   1.000
_cell.length_b   1.000
_cell.length_c   1.000
_cell.angle_alpha   90.00
_cell.angle_beta   90.00
_cell.angle_gamma   90.00
#
_symmetry.space_group_name_H-M   'P 1'
#
loop_
_entity.id
_entity.type
_entity.pdbx_description
1 polymer ?
#
loop_
_entity_poly.entity_id
_entity_poly.type
_entity_poly.pdbx_seq_one_letter_code
_entity_poly.pdbx_strand_id
1 'polypeptide(L)'
;MFVVSTGITFYIVYRDIDNSFSFKFLVGYVIFLFLYLVYFIIATVINIRKLRWFDIGKRLYRFIASFVCLSGTSIIYYYFFKSTEIDYYRVFSPALGISLGISFFDLAFSNKKNED
;
A
#
# COMPACT_ATOMS: atom_id res chain seq x y z
N MET A 1 -15.69 -5.36 2.84
CA MET A 1 -15.02 -5.59 4.15
C MET A 1 -13.99 -4.51 4.42
N PHE A 2 -12.87 -4.43 3.67
CA PHE A 2 -11.79 -3.45 3.93
C PHE A 2 -12.28 -1.99 4.05
N VAL A 3 -12.96 -1.45 3.03
CA VAL A 3 -13.43 -0.05 3.02
C VAL A 3 -14.35 0.29 4.21
N VAL A 4 -15.25 -0.65 4.57
CA VAL A 4 -16.18 -0.47 5.69
C VAL A 4 -15.42 -0.44 7.01
N SER A 5 -14.51 -1.39 7.23
CA SER A 5 -13.69 -1.44 8.44
C SER A 5 -12.79 -0.20 8.58
N THR A 6 -12.23 0.32 7.48
CA THR A 6 -11.47 1.57 7.47
C THR A 6 -12.33 2.75 7.88
N GLY A 7 -13.55 2.88 7.34
CA GLY A 7 -14.48 3.95 7.70
C GLY A 7 -14.87 3.93 9.18
N ILE A 8 -15.15 2.74 9.72
CA ILE A 8 -15.46 2.56 11.16
C ILE A 8 -14.26 2.95 12.02
N THR A 9 -13.05 2.51 11.66
CA THR A 9 -11.81 2.87 12.36
C THR A 9 -11.58 4.38 12.38
N PHE A 10 -11.74 5.06 11.24
CA PHE A 10 -11.63 6.53 11.18
C PHE A 10 -12.67 7.21 12.06
N TYR A 11 -13.92 6.73 12.04
CA TYR A 11 -14.98 7.28 12.87
C TYR A 11 -14.65 7.15 14.38
N ILE A 12 -14.19 5.98 14.82
CA ILE A 12 -13.79 5.72 16.21
C ILE A 12 -12.65 6.65 16.64
N VAL A 13 -11.58 6.74 15.85
CA VAL A 13 -10.39 7.56 16.17
C VAL A 13 -10.72 9.04 16.16
N TYR A 14 -11.49 9.51 15.18
CA TYR A 14 -11.82 10.94 15.05
C TYR A 14 -12.78 11.43 16.14
N ARG A 15 -13.68 10.56 16.63
CA ARG A 15 -14.67 10.88 17.65
C ARG A 15 -14.17 10.59 19.08
N ASP A 16 -12.94 10.12 19.24
CA ASP A 16 -12.32 9.73 20.52
C ASP A 16 -13.24 8.85 21.38
N ILE A 17 -13.82 7.82 20.75
CA ILE A 17 -14.78 6.92 21.40
C ILE A 17 -14.03 5.87 22.20
N ASP A 18 -13.78 6.17 23.47
CA ASP A 18 -13.11 5.27 24.39
C ASP A 18 -14.12 4.25 24.98
N ASN A 19 -14.25 3.11 24.30
CA ASN A 19 -15.08 1.99 24.74
C ASN A 19 -14.33 0.67 24.52
N SER A 20 -14.54 -0.31 25.42
CA SER A 20 -13.90 -1.63 25.34
C SER A 20 -14.15 -2.33 24.00
N PHE A 21 -15.32 -2.11 23.38
CA PHE A 21 -15.63 -2.63 22.06
C PHE A 21 -14.80 -1.97 20.94
N SER A 22 -14.66 -0.64 20.97
CA SER A 22 -13.86 0.13 20.01
C SER A 22 -12.40 -0.32 19.99
N PHE A 23 -11.83 -0.52 21.19
CA PHE A 23 -10.45 -0.99 21.32
C PHE A 23 -10.26 -2.39 20.71
N LYS A 24 -11.16 -3.34 21.02
CA LYS A 24 -11.12 -4.69 20.43
C LYS A 24 -11.25 -4.66 18.91
N PHE A 25 -12.11 -3.79 18.38
CA PHE A 25 -12.28 -3.61 16.94
C PHE A 25 -11.01 -3.08 16.27
N LEU A 26 -10.39 -2.05 16.85
CA LEU A 26 -9.12 -1.49 16.37
C LEU A 26 -8.01 -2.56 16.32
N VAL A 27 -7.83 -3.32 17.41
CA VAL A 27 -6.84 -4.40 17.46
C VAL A 27 -7.13 -5.47 16.40
N GLY A 28 -8.39 -5.89 16.26
CA GLY A 28 -8.80 -6.84 15.22
C GLY A 28 -8.53 -6.32 13.80
N TYR A 29 -8.78 -5.04 13.55
CA TYR A 29 -8.51 -4.40 12.27
C TYR A 29 -7.01 -4.33 11.95
N VAL A 30 -6.16 -4.05 12.94
CA VAL A 30 -4.69 -4.06 12.78
C VAL A 30 -4.19 -5.48 12.44
N ILE A 31 -4.69 -6.50 13.14
CA ILE A 31 -4.36 -7.90 12.85
C ILE A 31 -4.82 -8.29 11.44
N PHE A 32 -6.03 -7.89 11.05
CA PHE A 32 -6.56 -8.12 9.70
C PHE A 32 -5.69 -7.46 8.63
N LEU A 33 -5.27 -6.21 8.83
CA LEU A 33 -4.34 -5.49 7.96
C LEU A 33 -3.01 -6.25 7.80
N PHE A 34 -2.45 -6.74 8.91
CA PHE A 34 -1.20 -7.48 8.91
C PHE A 34 -1.32 -8.80 8.14
N LEU A 35 -2.37 -9.59 8.41
CA LEU A 35 -2.66 -10.83 7.68
C LEU A 35 -2.86 -10.59 6.18
N TYR A 36 -3.58 -9.53 5.82
CA TYR A 36 -3.78 -9.15 4.42
C TYR A 36 -2.47 -8.78 3.73
N LEU A 37 -1.59 -8.05 4.41
CA LEU A 37 -0.26 -7.71 3.91
C LEU A 37 0.59 -8.97 3.68
N VAL A 38 0.59 -9.90 4.63
CA VAL A 38 1.30 -11.19 4.49
C VAL A 38 0.73 -12.00 3.31
N TYR A 39 -0.59 -12.10 3.20
CA TYR A 39 -1.24 -12.76 2.06
C TYR A 39 -0.84 -12.12 0.73
N PHE A 40 -0.82 -10.79 0.66
CA PHE A 40 -0.43 -10.05 -0.53
C PHE A 40 1.01 -10.38 -0.97
N ILE A 41 1.96 -10.40 -0.02
CA ILE A 41 3.36 -10.76 -0.31
C ILE A 41 3.43 -12.20 -0.83
N ILE A 42 2.78 -13.15 -0.16
CA ILE A 42 2.80 -14.57 -0.57
C ILE A 42 2.19 -14.74 -1.96
N ALA A 43 1.01 -14.16 -2.21
CA ALA A 43 0.34 -14.23 -3.51
C ALA A 43 1.21 -13.63 -4.63
N THR A 44 1.84 -12.48 -4.36
CA THR A 44 2.76 -11.82 -5.30
C THR A 44 3.96 -12.73 -5.61
N VAL A 45 4.59 -13.34 -4.61
CA VAL A 45 5.75 -14.24 -4.79
C VAL A 45 5.36 -15.51 -5.56
N ILE A 46 4.20 -16.10 -5.28
CA ILE A 46 3.72 -17.29 -6.00
C ILE A 46 3.43 -16.94 -7.47
N ASN A 47 2.74 -15.83 -7.72
CA ASN A 47 2.41 -15.42 -9.08
C ASN A 47 3.64 -14.97 -9.87
N ILE A 48 4.62 -14.29 -9.25
CA ILE A 48 5.85 -13.86 -9.94
C ILE A 48 6.66 -15.06 -10.46
N ARG A 49 6.67 -16.17 -9.71
CA ARG A 49 7.37 -17.40 -10.10
C ARG A 49 6.77 -18.04 -11.35
N LYS A 50 5.52 -17.71 -11.69
CA LYS A 50 4.81 -18.23 -12.86
C LYS A 50 5.01 -17.37 -14.12
N LEU A 51 5.57 -16.16 -14.01
CA LEU A 51 5.78 -15.25 -15.13
C LEU A 51 7.17 -15.44 -15.77
N ARG A 52 7.29 -15.07 -17.05
CA ARG A 52 8.59 -14.99 -17.73
C ARG A 52 9.38 -13.80 -17.16
N TRP A 53 10.69 -13.96 -17.05
CA TRP A 53 11.61 -12.94 -16.53
C TRP A 53 11.46 -11.56 -17.20
N PHE A 54 11.11 -11.55 -18.49
CA PHE A 54 10.87 -10.34 -19.25
C PHE A 54 9.67 -9.52 -18.72
N ASP A 55 8.59 -10.18 -18.32
CA ASP A 55 7.41 -9.52 -17.76
C ASP A 55 7.67 -8.96 -16.35
N ILE A 56 8.56 -9.61 -15.60
CA ILE A 56 9.03 -9.12 -14.30
C ILE A 56 9.75 -7.79 -14.47
N GLY A 57 10.63 -7.69 -15.48
CA GLY A 57 11.34 -6.45 -15.80
C GLY A 57 10.39 -5.29 -16.15
N LYS A 58 9.34 -5.56 -16.92
CA LYS A 58 8.33 -4.54 -17.27
C LYS A 58 7.56 -4.04 -16.05
N ARG A 59 7.22 -4.94 -15.12
CA ARG A 59 6.56 -4.58 -13.85
C ARG A 59 7.49 -3.79 -12.93
N LEU A 60 8.77 -4.18 -12.84
CA LEU A 60 9.77 -3.46 -12.06
C LEU A 60 10.02 -2.05 -12.62
N TYR A 61 10.01 -1.89 -13.94
CA TYR A 61 10.09 -0.57 -14.56
C TYR A 61 8.90 0.31 -14.16
N ARG A 62 7.68 -0.23 -14.17
CA ARG A 62 6.48 0.49 -13.73
C ARG A 62 6.55 0.87 -12.24
N PHE A 63 7.14 -0.01 -11.41
CA PHE A 63 7.42 0.28 -10.00
C PHE A 63 8.38 1.44 -9.83
N ILE A 64 9.53 1.41 -10.50
CA ILE A 64 10.55 2.46 -10.42
C ILE A 64 9.97 3.79 -10.92
N ALA A 65 9.27 3.79 -12.06
CA ALA A 65 8.63 4.99 -12.61
C ALA A 65 7.62 5.60 -11.61
N SER A 66 6.75 4.77 -11.03
CA SER A 66 5.76 5.22 -10.05
C SER A 66 6.42 5.73 -8.77
N PHE A 67 7.49 5.06 -8.32
CA PHE A 67 8.24 5.45 -7.12
C PHE A 67 8.92 6.81 -7.31
N VAL A 68 9.57 7.04 -8.44
CA VAL A 68 10.21 8.32 -8.78
C VAL A 68 9.17 9.44 -8.88
N CYS A 69 8.04 9.20 -9.53
CA CYS A 69 6.95 10.19 -9.62
C CYS A 69 6.39 10.55 -8.24
N LEU A 70 6.08 9.55 -7.40
CA LEU A 70 5.52 9.79 -6.06
C LEU A 70 6.53 10.48 -5.14
N SER A 71 7.79 10.06 -5.16
CA SER A 71 8.85 10.66 -4.35
C SER A 71 9.12 12.09 -4.80
N GLY A 72 9.23 12.34 -6.11
CA GLY A 72 9.43 13.69 -6.66
C GLY A 72 8.29 14.64 -6.29
N THR A 73 7.04 14.20 -6.43
CA THR A 73 5.86 14.98 -6.04
C THR A 73 5.88 15.30 -4.55
N SER A 74 6.26 14.33 -3.71
CA SER A 74 6.32 14.49 -2.26
C SER A 74 7.42 15.48 -1.84
N ILE A 75 8.57 15.46 -2.51
CA ILE A 75 9.66 16.42 -2.29
C ILE A 75 9.22 17.84 -2.68
N ILE A 76 8.59 18.00 -3.86
CA ILE A 76 8.06 19.30 -4.31
C ILE A 76 7.03 19.82 -3.31
N TYR A 77 6.11 18.97 -2.86
CA TYR A 77 5.12 19.34 -1.84
C TYR A 77 5.79 19.79 -0.54
N TYR A 78 6.79 19.05 -0.06
CA TYR A 78 7.53 19.42 1.15
C TYR A 78 8.24 20.75 0.98
N TYR A 79 8.88 20.98 -0.16
CA TYR A 79 9.57 22.24 -0.47
C TYR A 79 8.64 23.45 -0.47
N PHE A 80 7.44 23.34 -1.05
CA PHE A 80 6.48 24.44 -1.12
C PHE A 80 5.69 24.68 0.18
N PHE A 81 5.28 23.61 0.88
CA PHE A 81 4.37 23.71 2.04
C PHE A 81 5.08 23.62 3.39
N LYS A 82 6.31 23.10 3.46
CA LYS A 82 6.99 22.80 4.73
C LYS A 82 8.47 23.19 4.69
N SER A 83 8.78 24.40 5.16
CA SER A 83 10.14 24.95 5.30
C SER A 83 10.94 24.32 6.45
N THR A 84 10.94 23.00 6.58
CA THR A 84 11.72 22.25 7.59
C THR A 84 12.61 21.24 6.86
N GLU A 85 13.60 20.66 7.54
CA GLU A 85 14.44 19.60 6.95
C GLU A 85 13.59 18.47 6.34
N ILE A 86 14.04 18.00 5.18
CA ILE A 86 13.37 16.91 4.44
C ILE A 86 13.60 15.62 5.21
N ASP A 87 12.53 15.13 5.85
CA ASP A 87 12.53 13.80 6.45
C ASP A 87 12.35 12.76 5.33
N TYR A 88 13.48 12.28 4.82
CA TYR A 88 13.52 11.27 3.75
C TYR A 88 12.75 10.00 4.11
N TYR A 89 12.68 9.62 5.39
CA TYR A 89 11.94 8.43 5.81
C TYR A 89 10.43 8.62 5.61
N ARG A 90 9.90 9.80 5.97
CA ARG A 90 8.48 10.16 5.76
C ARG A 90 8.11 10.33 4.28
N VAL A 91 9.07 10.65 3.43
CA VAL A 91 8.85 10.81 1.99
C VAL A 91 8.92 9.46 1.27
N PHE A 92 9.99 8.70 1.49
CA PHE A 92 10.24 7.47 0.74
C PHE A 92 9.41 6.29 1.22
N SER A 93 9.16 6.15 2.52
CA SER A 93 8.40 5.01 3.08
C SER A 93 7.00 4.87 2.45
N PRO A 94 6.13 5.90 2.44
CA PRO A 94 4.83 5.80 1.79
C PRO A 94 4.94 5.69 0.27
N ALA A 95 5.90 6.39 -0.36
CA ALA A 95 6.11 6.30 -1.81
C ALA A 95 6.47 4.87 -2.25
N LEU A 96 7.34 4.17 -1.48
CA LEU A 96 7.69 2.77 -1.70
C LEU A 96 6.48 1.85 -1.55
N GLY A 97 5.71 2.01 -0.47
CA GLY A 97 4.53 1.18 -0.23
C GLY A 97 3.48 1.32 -1.33
N ILE A 98 3.18 2.55 -1.73
CA ILE A 98 2.18 2.86 -2.76
C ILE A 98 2.65 2.39 -4.14
N SER A 99 3.90 2.65 -4.53
CA SER A 99 4.43 2.21 -5.83
C SER A 99 4.47 0.69 -5.94
N LEU A 100 4.80 -0.01 -4.85
CA LEU A 100 4.80 -1.48 -4.78
C LEU A 100 3.39 -2.01 -4.90
N GLY A 101 2.44 -1.42 -4.16
CA GLY A 101 1.01 -1.69 -4.30
C GLY A 101 0.57 -1.56 -5.76
N ILE A 102 0.71 -0.40 -6.40
CA ILE A 102 0.25 -0.16 -7.77
C ILE A 102 0.85 -1.16 -8.78
N SER A 103 2.13 -1.52 -8.62
CA SER A 103 2.85 -2.33 -9.61
C SER A 103 2.59 -3.82 -9.46
N PHE A 104 2.36 -4.29 -8.23
CA PHE A 104 2.19 -5.70 -7.90
C PHE A 104 0.76 -6.08 -7.50
N PHE A 105 -0.14 -5.11 -7.32
CA PHE A 105 -1.54 -5.40 -6.99
C PHE A 105 -2.24 -6.16 -8.11
N ASP A 106 -1.98 -5.77 -9.36
CA ASP A 106 -2.39 -6.57 -10.50
C ASP A 106 -1.81 -7.98 -10.42
N LEU A 107 -0.55 -8.18 -9.99
CA LEU A 107 0.00 -9.53 -9.89
C LEU A 107 -0.66 -10.36 -8.79
N ALA A 108 -0.91 -9.78 -7.62
CA ALA A 108 -1.51 -10.48 -6.49
C ALA A 108 -2.98 -10.85 -6.74
N PHE A 109 -3.71 -10.02 -7.50
CA PHE A 109 -5.15 -10.16 -7.74
C PHE A 109 -5.52 -10.53 -9.18
N SER A 110 -4.57 -10.63 -10.11
CA SER A 110 -4.83 -11.09 -11.48
C SER A 110 -5.11 -12.60 -11.45
N ASN A 111 -6.35 -12.91 -11.11
CA ASN A 111 -6.97 -14.13 -11.53
C ASN A 111 -7.14 -14.00 -13.04
N LYS A 112 -6.43 -14.83 -13.81
CA LYS A 112 -6.47 -14.91 -15.28
C LYS A 112 -7.77 -14.34 -15.84
N LYS A 113 -7.73 -13.10 -16.33
CA LYS A 113 -8.70 -12.64 -17.31
C LYS A 113 -8.27 -13.29 -18.62
N ASN A 114 -8.77 -14.50 -18.86
CA ASN A 114 -8.84 -15.03 -20.22
C ASN A 114 -9.82 -14.09 -20.94
N GLU A 115 -9.30 -13.13 -21.69
CA GLU A 115 -10.06 -12.51 -22.77
C GLU A 115 -9.41 -13.05 -24.04
N ASP A 116 -10.06 -14.09 -24.57
CA ASP A 116 -9.91 -14.58 -25.93
C ASP A 116 -10.44 -13.53 -26.92
#